data_AF-A0A8S0W9K1-F1
#
_entry.id   AF-A0A8S0W9K1-F1
#
_cell.length_a   1.000
_cell.length_b   1.000
_cell.length_c   1.000
_cell.angle_alpha   90.00
_cell.angle_beta   90.00
_cell.angle_gamma   90.00
#
_symmetry.space_group_name_H-M   'P 1'
#
loop_
_entity.id
_entity.type
_entity.pdbx_description
1 polymer ?
#
loop_
_entity_poly.entity_id
_entity_poly.type
_entity_poly.pdbx_seq_one_letter_code
_entity_poly.pdbx_strand_id
1 'polypeptide(L)'
;MYWRSSVSMTSAIASSLTSLPDDLLFVLMANLDGPSIRSMALTCRALYQIFQSAAIQYAYELDLNCMEDAGSGRPPAELLKALRDRRTAWGELNWKSVKTVKAGPVLAAYELVAGVFAQTDGFNFSVFQLPSTTCKGTCITTPIDFRIRDFIIDVAQDLVIFLHEEVLPSGSRRGNLYCRTISTNQPHPACSAASTLSFEVPQHPQYGNIIFVVELELAVDVLFLSMRQGHALRLLIWNWTMGVLIYDSLDQLSPFINDLDIVQRDVFILTSYADSGKILIYQFSPTVACTPVLIATLSLPEMNGPRMLWFRVHSGQYQERPTPGALFMPSPTARTHVLSAAYSSTQVGGWYTLFVQSSTFLRYVDRGDEGQEVSWKEWGEEDSRFMARRIGGNWLRYVHGNRVVCNSLDKIGIDVLNFSSFTCNTDSSASGSRERQCFSRGNPTVISKDVKIFEDDVITRLPYQIASHEMEKTPFAYMIDEERIIGLQFGSDTVELTIYSF
;
A
#
# COMPACT_ATOMS: atom_id res chain seq x y z
N MET A 1 -11.95 37.37 -71.58
CA MET A 1 -10.82 36.67 -70.94
C MET A 1 -10.67 37.21 -69.53
N TYR A 2 -11.36 36.62 -68.55
CA TYR A 2 -11.05 36.69 -67.11
C TYR A 2 -11.77 35.51 -66.45
N TRP A 3 -10.97 34.55 -66.00
CA TRP A 3 -11.38 33.30 -65.36
C TRP A 3 -12.08 33.58 -64.03
N ARG A 4 -13.28 33.03 -63.84
CA ARG A 4 -13.86 32.81 -62.51
C ARG A 4 -13.22 31.54 -61.94
N SER A 5 -12.26 31.68 -61.04
CA SER A 5 -11.75 30.56 -60.25
C SER A 5 -12.79 30.20 -59.19
N SER A 6 -13.60 29.17 -59.45
CA SER A 6 -14.30 28.43 -58.42
C SER A 6 -13.27 27.69 -57.57
N VAL A 7 -12.88 28.27 -56.44
CA VAL A 7 -12.16 27.53 -55.41
C VAL A 7 -13.16 26.53 -54.82
N SER A 8 -13.03 25.28 -55.25
CA SER A 8 -13.63 24.13 -54.59
C SER A 8 -13.15 24.13 -53.14
N MET A 9 -14.06 24.38 -52.19
CA MET A 9 -13.85 24.00 -50.80
C MET A 9 -13.66 22.48 -50.78
N THR A 10 -12.41 22.04 -50.69
CA THR A 10 -12.10 20.68 -50.26
C THR A 10 -12.76 20.47 -48.91
N SER A 11 -13.90 19.77 -48.94
CA SER A 11 -14.48 19.08 -47.80
C SER A 11 -13.36 18.30 -47.12
N ALA A 12 -12.89 18.81 -45.98
CA ALA A 12 -12.14 17.99 -45.05
C ALA A 12 -13.14 16.92 -44.60
N ILE A 13 -13.00 15.71 -45.15
CA ILE A 13 -13.74 14.54 -44.68
C ILE A 13 -13.29 14.38 -43.23
N ALA A 14 -14.12 14.81 -42.29
CA ALA A 14 -13.95 14.47 -40.89
C ALA A 14 -14.06 12.94 -40.83
N SER A 15 -12.93 12.25 -40.77
CA SER A 15 -12.89 10.81 -40.59
C SER A 15 -13.56 10.49 -39.25
N SER A 16 -14.75 9.91 -39.31
CA SER A 16 -15.48 9.48 -38.11
C SER A 16 -14.67 8.43 -37.38
N LEU A 17 -14.61 8.49 -36.04
CA LEU A 17 -13.98 7.43 -35.24
C LEU A 17 -14.55 6.06 -35.59
N THR A 18 -15.86 5.98 -35.87
CA THR A 18 -16.56 4.75 -36.25
C THR A 18 -16.26 4.26 -37.67
N SER A 19 -15.46 4.98 -38.47
CA SER A 19 -14.97 4.48 -39.76
C SER A 19 -13.67 3.67 -39.63
N LEU A 20 -13.06 3.65 -38.45
CA LEU A 20 -11.93 2.78 -38.17
C LEU A 20 -12.40 1.31 -38.14
N PRO A 21 -11.57 0.36 -38.59
CA PRO A 21 -11.82 -1.07 -38.39
C PRO A 21 -11.99 -1.42 -36.91
N ASP A 22 -12.84 -2.41 -36.62
CA ASP A 22 -13.15 -2.87 -35.26
C ASP A 22 -11.88 -3.23 -34.47
N ASP A 23 -10.86 -3.81 -35.13
CA ASP A 23 -9.58 -4.13 -34.48
C ASP A 23 -8.85 -2.89 -33.94
N LEU A 24 -8.90 -1.77 -34.66
CA LEU A 24 -8.29 -0.51 -34.19
C LEU A 24 -9.10 0.11 -33.06
N LEU A 25 -10.43 0.08 -33.17
CA LEU A 25 -11.32 0.54 -32.10
C LEU A 25 -11.14 -0.28 -30.83
N PHE A 26 -10.97 -1.59 -30.97
CA PHE A 26 -10.67 -2.49 -29.88
C PHE A 26 -9.34 -2.14 -29.21
N VAL A 27 -8.25 -1.98 -29.98
CA VAL A 27 -6.94 -1.59 -29.44
C VAL A 27 -7.03 -0.23 -28.73
N LEU A 28 -7.73 0.74 -29.32
CA LEU A 28 -7.94 2.05 -28.68
C LEU A 28 -8.66 1.89 -27.33
N MET A 29 -9.81 1.20 -27.31
CA MET A 29 -10.59 1.01 -26.07
C MET A 29 -9.83 0.22 -25.01
N ALA A 30 -8.99 -0.74 -25.41
CA ALA A 30 -8.19 -1.54 -24.47
C ALA A 30 -7.08 -0.74 -23.76
N ASN A 31 -6.73 0.45 -24.25
CA ASN A 31 -5.71 1.33 -23.68
C ASN A 31 -6.30 2.55 -22.94
N LEU A 32 -7.61 2.58 -22.72
CA LEU A 32 -8.30 3.65 -22.01
C LEU A 32 -8.56 3.27 -20.56
N ASP A 33 -8.72 4.29 -19.70
CA ASP A 33 -9.21 4.10 -18.34
C ASP A 33 -10.70 3.69 -18.35
N GLY A 34 -11.18 3.12 -17.23
CA GLY A 34 -12.56 2.66 -17.11
C GLY A 34 -13.60 3.75 -17.40
N PRO A 35 -13.45 5.00 -16.89
CA PRO A 35 -14.32 6.13 -17.24
C PRO A 35 -14.41 6.38 -18.74
N SER A 36 -13.28 6.37 -19.46
CA SER A 36 -13.24 6.62 -20.89
C SER A 36 -13.82 5.44 -21.68
N ILE A 37 -13.54 4.19 -21.27
CA ILE A 37 -14.16 2.98 -21.86
C ILE A 37 -15.68 3.07 -21.74
N ARG A 38 -16.20 3.38 -20.55
CA ARG A 38 -17.64 3.52 -20.31
C ARG A 38 -18.22 4.66 -21.13
N SER A 39 -17.55 5.81 -21.17
CA SER A 39 -18.00 6.97 -21.95
C SER A 39 -18.08 6.64 -23.43
N MET A 40 -17.07 5.97 -24.00
CA MET A 40 -17.08 5.49 -25.37
C MET A 40 -18.25 4.53 -25.64
N ALA A 41 -18.48 3.56 -24.75
CA ALA A 41 -19.58 2.61 -24.89
C ALA A 41 -20.96 3.28 -24.89
N LEU A 42 -21.10 4.44 -24.25
CA LEU A 42 -22.35 5.21 -24.20
C LEU A 42 -22.57 6.11 -25.42
N THR A 43 -21.58 6.30 -26.29
CA THR A 43 -21.70 7.22 -27.44
C THR A 43 -22.54 6.65 -28.58
N CYS A 44 -22.36 5.37 -28.96
CA CYS A 44 -23.08 4.76 -30.07
C CYS A 44 -23.14 3.22 -29.97
N ARG A 45 -24.03 2.60 -30.75
CA ARG A 45 -24.24 1.15 -30.74
C ARG A 45 -23.00 0.36 -31.17
N ALA A 46 -22.23 0.85 -32.14
CA ALA A 46 -21.03 0.14 -32.63
C ALA A 46 -19.97 0.00 -31.52
N LEU A 47 -19.65 1.11 -30.83
CA LEU A 47 -18.72 1.10 -29.71
C LEU A 47 -19.27 0.31 -28.51
N TYR A 48 -20.58 0.34 -28.28
CA TYR A 48 -21.20 -0.53 -27.28
C TYR A 48 -21.01 -2.01 -27.58
N GLN A 49 -21.10 -2.45 -28.85
CA GLN A 49 -20.85 -3.85 -29.21
C GLN A 49 -19.40 -4.26 -28.95
N ILE A 50 -18.43 -3.40 -29.23
CA ILE A 50 -17.01 -3.65 -28.91
C ILE A 50 -16.82 -3.74 -27.38
N PHE A 51 -17.47 -2.86 -26.62
CA PHE A 51 -17.49 -2.92 -25.16
C PHE A 51 -18.05 -4.24 -24.62
N GLN A 52 -18.99 -4.90 -25.30
CA GLN A 52 -19.52 -6.21 -24.88
C GLN A 52 -18.53 -7.37 -25.05
N SER A 53 -17.42 -7.17 -25.77
CA SER A 53 -16.38 -8.18 -25.87
C SER A 53 -15.75 -8.47 -24.50
N ALA A 54 -15.40 -9.73 -24.25
CA ALA A 54 -14.86 -10.16 -22.96
C ALA A 54 -13.58 -9.42 -22.57
N ALA A 55 -12.73 -9.09 -23.54
CA ALA A 55 -11.47 -8.40 -23.30
C ALA A 55 -11.66 -6.92 -22.89
N ILE A 56 -12.58 -6.19 -23.53
CA ILE A 56 -12.88 -4.80 -23.13
C ILE A 56 -13.64 -4.76 -21.80
N GLN A 57 -14.58 -5.68 -21.59
CA GLN A 57 -15.21 -5.86 -20.27
C GLN A 57 -14.17 -6.14 -19.19
N TYR A 58 -13.17 -6.98 -19.49
CA TYR A 58 -12.11 -7.32 -18.56
C TYR A 58 -11.21 -6.13 -18.24
N ALA A 59 -10.74 -5.38 -19.24
CA ALA A 59 -9.97 -4.15 -19.02
C ALA A 59 -10.75 -3.12 -18.18
N TYR A 60 -12.03 -2.93 -18.48
CA TYR A 60 -12.92 -2.09 -17.70
C TYR A 60 -13.04 -2.57 -16.24
N GLU A 61 -13.25 -3.87 -16.03
CA GLU A 61 -13.40 -4.43 -14.68
C GLU A 61 -12.08 -4.39 -13.88
N LEU A 62 -10.91 -4.49 -14.53
CA LEU A 62 -9.62 -4.28 -13.87
C LEU A 62 -9.54 -2.88 -13.26
N ASP A 63 -9.81 -1.84 -14.05
CA ASP A 63 -9.83 -0.45 -13.59
C ASP A 63 -10.87 -0.23 -12.49
N LEU A 64 -12.09 -0.78 -12.66
CA LEU A 64 -13.15 -0.70 -11.64
C LEU A 64 -12.73 -1.24 -10.27
N ASN A 65 -11.88 -2.28 -10.25
CA ASN A 65 -11.40 -2.92 -9.03
C ASN A 65 -10.02 -2.41 -8.59
N CYS A 66 -9.44 -1.46 -9.33
CA CYS A 66 -8.09 -0.94 -9.13
C CYS A 66 -7.00 -2.03 -9.20
N MET A 67 -7.10 -2.89 -10.21
CA MET A 67 -6.22 -4.03 -10.44
C MET A 67 -5.54 -3.93 -11.80
N GLU A 68 -4.43 -4.64 -11.94
CA GLU A 68 -3.70 -4.85 -13.19
C GLU A 68 -3.63 -6.35 -13.50
N ASP A 69 -3.50 -6.69 -14.79
CA ASP A 69 -3.33 -8.07 -15.23
C ASP A 69 -1.93 -8.58 -14.83
N ALA A 70 -1.87 -9.74 -14.18
CA ALA A 70 -0.61 -10.36 -13.77
C ALA A 70 0.11 -11.13 -14.91
N GLY A 71 -0.43 -11.15 -16.12
CA GLY A 71 0.13 -11.82 -17.29
C GLY A 71 -0.10 -13.34 -17.31
N SER A 72 -1.21 -13.82 -16.75
CA SER A 72 -1.46 -15.26 -16.56
C SER A 72 -1.63 -16.07 -17.86
N GLY A 73 -1.85 -15.40 -19.00
CA GLY A 73 -2.10 -16.03 -20.30
C GLY A 73 -3.47 -16.71 -20.45
N ARG A 74 -4.37 -16.58 -19.45
CA ARG A 74 -5.72 -17.15 -19.51
C ARG A 74 -6.65 -16.36 -20.45
N PRO A 75 -7.69 -16.99 -21.02
CA PRO A 75 -8.66 -16.28 -21.86
C PRO A 75 -9.35 -15.14 -21.09
N PRO A 76 -9.57 -13.95 -21.70
CA PRO A 76 -10.19 -12.81 -21.02
C PRO A 76 -11.56 -13.10 -20.41
N ALA A 77 -12.35 -14.01 -21.00
CA ALA A 77 -13.64 -14.41 -20.45
C ALA A 77 -13.52 -15.13 -19.09
N GLU A 78 -12.49 -15.95 -18.91
CA GLU A 78 -12.22 -16.63 -17.64
C GLU A 78 -11.71 -15.65 -16.58
N LEU A 79 -10.80 -14.73 -16.98
CA LEU A 79 -10.28 -13.69 -16.11
C LEU A 79 -11.38 -12.71 -15.67
N LEU A 80 -12.24 -12.29 -16.59
CA LEU A 80 -13.42 -11.48 -16.29
C LEU A 80 -14.33 -12.16 -15.26
N LYS A 81 -14.61 -13.45 -15.43
CA LYS A 81 -15.42 -14.21 -14.47
C LYS A 81 -14.73 -14.25 -13.10
N ALA A 82 -13.43 -14.58 -13.05
CA ALA A 82 -12.68 -14.63 -11.80
C ALA A 82 -12.63 -13.28 -11.08
N LEU A 83 -12.48 -12.17 -11.81
CA LEU A 83 -12.46 -10.82 -11.24
C LEU A 83 -13.83 -10.41 -10.68
N ARG A 84 -14.92 -10.80 -11.35
CA ARG A 84 -16.30 -10.58 -10.86
C ARG A 84 -16.59 -11.42 -9.61
N ASP A 85 -16.26 -12.71 -9.65
CA ASP A 85 -16.41 -13.62 -8.52
C ASP A 85 -15.62 -13.08 -7.30
N ARG A 86 -14.40 -12.59 -7.54
CA ARG A 86 -13.56 -11.91 -6.55
C ARG A 86 -14.25 -10.68 -5.95
N ARG A 87 -14.75 -9.76 -6.79
CA ARG A 87 -15.42 -8.54 -6.31
C ARG A 87 -16.60 -8.86 -5.41
N THR A 88 -17.42 -9.83 -5.81
CA THR A 88 -18.58 -10.29 -5.02
C THR A 88 -18.11 -10.89 -3.70
N ALA A 89 -17.12 -11.78 -3.70
CA ALA A 89 -16.62 -12.43 -2.49
C ALA A 89 -16.10 -11.43 -1.45
N TRP A 90 -15.35 -10.40 -1.86
CA TRP A 90 -14.90 -9.32 -0.98
C TRP A 90 -16.03 -8.38 -0.54
N GLY A 91 -16.94 -8.05 -1.45
CA GLY A 91 -18.07 -7.16 -1.14
C GLY A 91 -19.06 -7.75 -0.14
N GLU A 92 -19.17 -9.09 -0.12
CA GLU A 92 -20.05 -9.83 0.79
C GLU A 92 -19.32 -10.47 1.97
N LEU A 93 -17.99 -10.34 2.02
CA LEU A 93 -17.11 -11.10 2.93
C LEU A 93 -17.47 -12.60 2.96
N ASN A 94 -17.63 -13.19 1.78
CA ASN A 94 -18.04 -14.57 1.61
C ASN A 94 -16.82 -15.49 1.42
N TRP A 95 -16.08 -15.75 2.51
CA TRP A 95 -14.98 -16.72 2.48
C TRP A 95 -15.50 -18.14 2.25
N LYS A 96 -14.76 -18.90 1.45
CA LYS A 96 -15.03 -20.31 1.12
C LYS A 96 -14.40 -21.29 2.12
N SER A 97 -13.37 -20.87 2.84
CA SER A 97 -12.74 -21.71 3.85
C SER A 97 -12.18 -20.90 5.01
N VAL A 98 -12.24 -21.48 6.21
CA VAL A 98 -11.56 -20.99 7.41
C VAL A 98 -10.58 -22.06 7.87
N LYS A 99 -9.31 -21.70 8.05
CA LYS A 99 -8.29 -22.62 8.58
C LYS A 99 -7.45 -21.94 9.63
N THR A 100 -6.94 -22.71 10.58
CA THR A 100 -6.06 -22.23 11.62
C THR A 100 -4.65 -22.75 11.41
N VAL A 101 -3.67 -21.86 11.46
CA VAL A 101 -2.24 -22.17 11.43
C VAL A 101 -1.61 -21.71 12.74
N LYS A 102 -0.85 -22.61 13.37
CA LYS A 102 -0.07 -22.26 14.56
C LYS A 102 1.31 -21.78 14.10
N ALA A 103 1.52 -20.48 14.19
CA ALA A 103 2.83 -19.87 14.14
C ALA A 103 3.57 -20.21 15.44
N GLY A 104 4.90 -20.34 15.36
CA GLY A 104 5.77 -20.71 16.48
C GLY A 104 5.70 -19.77 17.71
N PRO A 105 6.59 -19.94 18.68
CA PRO A 105 6.63 -19.10 19.87
C PRO A 105 6.98 -17.64 19.56
N VAL A 106 6.96 -16.79 20.61
CA VAL A 106 7.19 -15.33 20.62
C VAL A 106 7.97 -14.81 19.41
N LEU A 107 7.32 -13.92 18.67
CA LEU A 107 7.86 -13.31 17.46
C LEU A 107 8.87 -12.22 17.78
N ALA A 108 10.09 -12.34 17.26
CA ALA A 108 11.03 -11.24 17.22
C ALA A 108 10.69 -10.27 16.08
N ALA A 109 10.38 -10.82 14.90
CA ALA A 109 9.89 -10.10 13.73
C ALA A 109 9.00 -11.03 12.88
N TYR A 110 8.14 -10.45 12.06
CA TYR A 110 7.26 -11.19 11.14
C TYR A 110 6.93 -10.36 9.91
N GLU A 111 6.48 -11.02 8.86
CA GLU A 111 6.13 -10.40 7.58
C GLU A 111 5.00 -11.17 6.88
N LEU A 112 4.14 -10.49 6.11
CA LEU A 112 3.11 -11.10 5.27
C LEU A 112 3.14 -10.50 3.87
N VAL A 113 3.43 -11.35 2.88
CA VAL A 113 3.51 -10.96 1.47
C VAL A 113 2.91 -12.06 0.60
N ALA A 114 1.93 -11.72 -0.23
CA ALA A 114 1.39 -12.60 -1.27
C ALA A 114 1.05 -14.03 -0.79
N GLY A 115 0.40 -14.16 0.37
CA GLY A 115 0.04 -15.47 0.95
C GLY A 115 1.18 -16.22 1.62
N VAL A 116 2.35 -15.60 1.80
CA VAL A 116 3.46 -16.11 2.58
C VAL A 116 3.57 -15.31 3.88
N PHE A 117 3.34 -15.98 5.00
CA PHE A 117 3.63 -15.44 6.33
C PHE A 117 5.01 -15.94 6.76
N ALA A 118 5.94 -15.04 6.99
CA ALA A 118 7.27 -15.36 7.49
C ALA A 118 7.45 -14.82 8.90
N GLN A 119 8.27 -15.49 9.71
CA GLN A 119 8.56 -15.08 11.07
C GLN A 119 9.94 -15.54 11.52
N THR A 120 10.44 -14.91 12.58
CA THR A 120 11.67 -15.35 13.26
C THR A 120 11.56 -15.27 14.79
N ASP A 121 12.23 -16.21 15.46
CA ASP A 121 12.50 -16.17 16.90
C ASP A 121 13.89 -15.56 17.22
N GLY A 122 14.60 -15.09 16.18
CA GLY A 122 15.95 -14.55 16.25
C GLY A 122 17.02 -15.47 15.67
N PHE A 123 16.85 -16.79 15.67
CA PHE A 123 17.82 -17.73 15.08
C PHE A 123 17.20 -18.73 14.12
N ASN A 124 15.89 -18.90 14.16
CA ASN A 124 15.12 -19.67 13.20
C ASN A 124 14.30 -18.73 12.34
N PHE A 125 14.26 -19.00 11.04
CA PHE A 125 13.40 -18.33 10.09
C PHE A 125 12.36 -19.34 9.60
N SER A 126 11.08 -19.07 9.86
CA SER A 126 9.97 -19.91 9.43
C SER A 126 9.16 -19.23 8.35
N VAL A 127 8.88 -19.95 7.28
CA VAL A 127 8.09 -19.49 6.13
C VAL A 127 6.87 -20.38 6.00
N PHE A 128 5.70 -19.77 6.14
CA PHE A 128 4.40 -20.41 6.02
C PHE A 128 3.75 -19.97 4.72
N GLN A 129 3.61 -20.89 3.77
CA GLN A 129 2.69 -20.69 2.67
C GLN A 129 1.28 -20.88 3.23
N LEU A 130 0.50 -19.81 3.30
CA LEU A 130 -0.81 -19.84 3.91
C LEU A 130 -1.79 -20.65 3.05
N PRO A 131 -2.64 -21.49 3.67
CA PRO A 131 -3.69 -22.18 2.95
C PRO A 131 -4.59 -21.22 2.16
N SER A 132 -5.05 -21.69 1.02
CA SER A 132 -6.15 -21.08 0.24
C SER A 132 -7.22 -22.14 -0.02
N THR A 133 -8.17 -21.79 -0.89
CA THR A 133 -9.18 -22.72 -1.41
C THR A 133 -8.57 -23.81 -2.29
N THR A 134 -7.42 -23.54 -2.92
CA THR A 134 -6.72 -24.45 -3.83
C THR A 134 -5.44 -25.03 -3.24
N CYS A 135 -4.88 -24.42 -2.19
CA CYS A 135 -3.64 -24.86 -1.54
C CYS A 135 -3.88 -25.24 -0.06
N LYS A 136 -3.29 -26.35 0.39
CA LYS A 136 -3.34 -26.77 1.80
C LYS A 136 -2.45 -25.92 2.72
N GLY A 137 -1.51 -25.19 2.15
CA GLY A 137 -0.46 -24.49 2.88
C GLY A 137 0.69 -25.41 3.26
N THR A 138 1.86 -24.82 3.50
CA THR A 138 3.10 -25.52 3.88
C THR A 138 3.87 -24.65 4.89
N CYS A 139 4.80 -25.26 5.61
CA CYS A 139 5.68 -24.55 6.52
C CYS A 139 7.09 -25.14 6.42
N ILE A 140 8.09 -24.28 6.30
CA ILE A 140 9.49 -24.64 6.33
C ILE A 140 10.17 -23.75 7.37
N THR A 141 10.98 -24.35 8.24
CA THR A 141 11.80 -23.63 9.20
C THR A 141 13.27 -23.90 8.90
N THR A 142 14.07 -22.85 8.81
CA THR A 142 15.50 -22.92 8.53
C THR A 142 16.27 -22.23 9.63
N PRO A 143 17.29 -22.89 10.23
CA PRO A 143 18.18 -22.24 11.17
C PRO A 143 19.08 -21.23 10.44
N ILE A 144 19.37 -20.12 11.11
CA ILE A 144 20.20 -19.02 10.63
C ILE A 144 21.44 -18.93 11.52
N ASP A 145 22.59 -18.69 10.89
CA ASP A 145 23.92 -18.68 11.49
C ASP A 145 24.23 -17.38 12.27
N PHE A 146 23.32 -16.42 12.24
CA PHE A 146 23.40 -15.14 12.95
C PHE A 146 22.05 -14.77 13.55
N ARG A 147 22.07 -13.84 14.51
CA ARG A 147 20.85 -13.34 15.14
C ARG A 147 20.13 -12.36 14.21
N ILE A 148 18.92 -12.70 13.79
CA ILE A 148 18.04 -11.81 13.03
C ILE A 148 17.46 -10.75 13.98
N ARG A 149 17.66 -9.48 13.63
CA ARG A 149 17.02 -8.34 14.28
C ARG A 149 15.64 -8.07 13.67
N ASP A 150 15.61 -8.02 12.35
CA ASP A 150 14.44 -7.79 11.52
C ASP A 150 14.67 -8.36 10.11
N PHE A 151 13.64 -8.45 9.28
CA PHE A 151 13.76 -8.89 7.90
C PHE A 151 12.61 -8.38 7.03
N ILE A 152 12.81 -8.38 5.72
CA ILE A 152 11.76 -8.17 4.72
C ILE A 152 11.84 -9.25 3.63
N ILE A 153 10.70 -9.60 3.04
CA ILE A 153 10.61 -10.60 1.97
C ILE A 153 10.01 -10.02 0.69
N ASP A 154 10.38 -10.56 -0.46
CA ASP A 154 9.69 -10.40 -1.74
C ASP A 154 9.54 -11.77 -2.40
N VAL A 155 8.32 -12.29 -2.33
CA VAL A 155 7.97 -13.62 -2.84
C VAL A 155 8.09 -13.70 -4.36
N ALA A 156 7.86 -12.59 -5.08
CA ALA A 156 7.95 -12.58 -6.54
C ALA A 156 9.39 -12.77 -7.03
N GLN A 157 10.37 -12.42 -6.19
CA GLN A 157 11.80 -12.56 -6.48
C GLN A 157 12.46 -13.74 -5.74
N ASP A 158 11.71 -14.50 -4.93
CA ASP A 158 12.28 -15.48 -3.98
C ASP A 158 13.33 -14.85 -3.06
N LEU A 159 13.10 -13.61 -2.59
CA LEU A 159 14.08 -12.82 -1.84
C LEU A 159 13.69 -12.65 -0.37
N VAL A 160 14.66 -12.81 0.52
CA VAL A 160 14.61 -12.33 1.91
C VAL A 160 15.87 -11.52 2.20
N ILE A 161 15.70 -10.35 2.84
CA ILE A 161 16.82 -9.54 3.32
C ILE A 161 16.77 -9.53 4.84
N PHE A 162 17.78 -10.16 5.47
CA PHE A 162 17.90 -10.22 6.92
C PHE A 162 18.76 -9.07 7.44
N LEU A 163 18.29 -8.37 8.47
CA LEU A 163 19.10 -7.44 9.24
C LEU A 163 19.73 -8.13 10.44
N HIS A 164 21.05 -8.03 10.55
CA HIS A 164 21.84 -8.45 11.69
C HIS A 164 22.57 -7.24 12.29
N GLU A 165 22.53 -7.12 13.62
CA GLU A 165 23.31 -6.13 14.35
C GLU A 165 24.55 -6.78 14.98
N GLU A 166 25.73 -6.28 14.60
CA GLU A 166 27.02 -6.69 15.13
C GLU A 166 27.59 -5.60 16.06
N VAL A 167 28.10 -6.00 17.23
CA VAL A 167 28.85 -5.11 18.13
C VAL A 167 30.32 -5.44 18.02
N LEU A 168 31.11 -4.51 17.48
CA LEU A 168 32.53 -4.68 17.24
C LEU A 168 33.35 -4.56 18.54
N PRO A 169 34.57 -5.11 18.61
CA PRO A 169 35.44 -5.01 19.80
C PRO A 169 35.76 -3.56 20.22
N SER A 170 35.70 -2.61 19.30
CA SER A 170 35.84 -1.16 19.57
C SER A 170 34.65 -0.55 20.31
N GLY A 171 33.57 -1.31 20.53
CA GLY A 171 32.28 -0.81 21.01
C GLY A 171 31.44 -0.14 19.92
N SER A 172 31.94 -0.04 18.67
CA SER A 172 31.15 0.41 17.52
C SER A 172 30.10 -0.63 17.14
N ARG A 173 28.97 -0.19 16.58
CA ARG A 173 27.89 -1.10 16.15
C ARG A 173 27.74 -0.98 14.64
N ARG A 174 27.60 -2.12 13.99
CA ARG A 174 27.42 -2.25 12.54
C ARG A 174 26.13 -3.00 12.24
N GLY A 175 25.35 -2.50 11.30
CA GLY A 175 24.26 -3.24 10.70
C GLY A 175 24.74 -3.97 9.45
N ASN A 176 24.38 -5.24 9.31
CA ASN A 176 24.65 -6.06 8.14
C ASN A 176 23.33 -6.58 7.57
N LEU A 177 23.13 -6.42 6.26
CA LEU A 177 21.96 -6.86 5.52
C LEU A 177 22.35 -8.01 4.60
N TYR A 178 21.81 -9.20 4.85
CA TYR A 178 22.10 -10.41 4.08
C TYR A 178 20.97 -10.69 3.10
N CYS A 179 21.26 -10.62 1.79
CA CYS A 179 20.29 -10.95 0.75
C CYS A 179 20.34 -12.46 0.46
N ARG A 180 19.27 -13.17 0.79
CA ARG A 180 19.17 -14.62 0.62
C ARG A 180 17.89 -15.01 -0.12
N THR A 181 17.85 -16.25 -0.58
CA THR A 181 16.65 -16.84 -1.17
C THR A 181 15.67 -17.28 -0.08
N ILE A 182 14.36 -17.06 -0.27
CA ILE A 182 13.35 -17.56 0.68
C ILE A 182 13.34 -19.10 0.65
N SER A 183 13.38 -19.67 -0.55
CA SER A 183 13.24 -21.10 -0.80
C SER A 183 14.38 -21.97 -0.27
N THR A 184 15.62 -21.47 -0.31
CA THR A 184 16.83 -22.28 -0.06
C THR A 184 17.79 -21.65 0.95
N ASN A 185 17.51 -20.43 1.42
CA ASN A 185 18.37 -19.68 2.34
C ASN A 185 19.83 -19.58 1.85
N GLN A 186 20.03 -19.55 0.53
CA GLN A 186 21.33 -19.34 -0.11
C GLN A 186 21.50 -17.87 -0.48
N PRO A 187 22.74 -17.38 -0.71
CA PRO A 187 22.94 -16.03 -1.23
C PRO A 187 22.09 -15.79 -2.48
N HIS A 188 21.36 -14.68 -2.51
CA HIS A 188 20.44 -14.38 -3.59
C HIS A 188 21.21 -14.09 -4.89
N PRO A 189 20.88 -14.72 -6.04
CA PRO A 189 21.68 -14.63 -7.27
C PRO A 189 21.71 -13.23 -7.89
N ALA A 190 20.69 -12.41 -7.64
CA ALA A 190 20.65 -11.02 -8.12
C ALA A 190 21.41 -10.03 -7.21
N CYS A 191 21.85 -10.47 -6.02
CA CYS A 191 22.67 -9.62 -5.17
C CYS A 191 24.10 -9.59 -5.73
N SER A 192 24.71 -8.40 -5.78
CA SER A 192 26.10 -8.22 -6.20
C SER A 192 27.06 -9.17 -5.46
N ALA A 193 28.27 -9.34 -6.00
CA ALA A 193 29.30 -10.23 -5.45
C ALA A 193 29.62 -10.02 -3.94
N ALA A 194 29.26 -8.87 -3.38
CA ALA A 194 29.43 -8.59 -1.95
C ALA A 194 28.46 -9.38 -1.05
N SER A 195 27.29 -9.83 -1.54
CA SER A 195 26.22 -10.57 -0.82
C SER A 195 25.65 -9.95 0.47
N THR A 196 26.36 -8.97 1.04
CA THR A 196 26.10 -8.30 2.30
C THR A 196 26.20 -6.79 2.08
N LEU A 197 25.18 -6.05 2.49
CA LEU A 197 25.22 -4.58 2.57
C LEU A 197 25.47 -4.19 4.02
N SER A 198 26.40 -3.27 4.27
CA SER A 198 26.76 -2.89 5.64
C SER A 198 26.67 -1.40 5.86
N PHE A 199 26.35 -1.00 7.08
CA PHE A 199 26.38 0.39 7.52
C PHE A 199 26.85 0.49 8.97
N GLU A 200 27.52 1.59 9.29
CA GLU A 200 27.91 1.91 10.66
C GLU A 200 26.78 2.63 11.39
N VAL A 201 26.60 2.32 12.67
CA VAL A 201 25.64 2.99 13.55
C VAL A 201 26.38 4.07 14.35
N PRO A 202 26.15 5.37 14.07
CA PRO A 202 26.87 6.44 14.72
C PRO A 202 26.54 6.51 16.22
N GLN A 203 27.42 7.15 16.99
CA GLN A 203 27.20 7.39 18.41
C GLN A 203 26.23 8.57 18.59
N HIS A 204 25.05 8.32 19.12
CA HIS A 204 24.13 9.38 19.54
C HIS A 204 24.56 9.96 20.90
N PRO A 205 24.57 11.30 21.10
CA PRO A 205 25.06 11.91 22.34
C PRO A 205 24.40 11.40 23.62
N GLN A 206 23.10 11.13 23.57
CA GLN A 206 22.32 10.69 24.74
C GLN A 206 22.11 9.17 24.81
N TYR A 207 22.11 8.47 23.67
CA TYR A 207 21.64 7.08 23.56
C TYR A 207 22.74 6.12 23.08
N GLY A 208 23.94 6.63 22.82
CA GLY A 208 25.02 5.87 22.21
C GLY A 208 24.62 5.32 20.84
N ASN A 209 25.08 4.12 20.51
CA ASN A 209 24.78 3.44 19.24
C ASN A 209 23.61 2.44 19.35
N ILE A 210 22.63 2.68 20.22
CA ILE A 210 21.46 1.80 20.40
C ILE A 210 20.42 2.10 19.31
N ILE A 211 19.98 1.07 18.59
CA ILE A 211 18.86 1.13 17.65
C ILE A 211 17.57 0.74 18.40
N PHE A 212 16.64 1.68 18.55
CA PHE A 212 15.36 1.45 19.23
C PHE A 212 14.32 0.81 18.32
N VAL A 213 14.18 1.36 17.12
CA VAL A 213 13.23 0.94 16.10
C VAL A 213 13.99 0.85 14.78
N VAL A 214 13.70 -0.19 14.02
CA VAL A 214 14.13 -0.35 12.64
C VAL A 214 12.94 -0.81 11.84
N GLU A 215 12.79 -0.28 10.64
CA GLU A 215 11.78 -0.72 9.67
C GLU A 215 12.46 -0.88 8.32
N LEU A 216 12.08 -1.93 7.61
CA LEU A 216 12.55 -2.26 6.28
C LEU A 216 11.39 -2.14 5.31
N GLU A 217 11.62 -1.49 4.18
CA GLU A 217 10.68 -1.47 3.06
C GLU A 217 11.41 -1.77 1.75
N LEU A 218 10.72 -2.44 0.82
CA LEU A 218 11.32 -2.88 -0.44
C LEU A 218 10.47 -2.44 -1.62
N ALA A 219 11.14 -1.91 -2.64
CA ALA A 219 10.58 -1.66 -3.96
C ALA A 219 11.48 -2.23 -5.06
N VAL A 220 11.18 -3.45 -5.49
CA VAL A 220 11.90 -4.16 -6.55
C VAL A 220 13.38 -4.34 -6.20
N ASP A 221 14.26 -3.48 -6.72
CA ASP A 221 15.71 -3.47 -6.51
C ASP A 221 16.15 -2.41 -5.48
N VAL A 222 15.22 -1.63 -4.94
CA VAL A 222 15.47 -0.58 -3.95
C VAL A 222 15.06 -1.06 -2.56
N LEU A 223 15.98 -0.96 -1.60
CA LEU A 223 15.76 -1.26 -0.19
C LEU A 223 15.83 0.03 0.62
N PHE A 224 14.81 0.27 1.43
CA PHE A 224 14.75 1.33 2.42
C PHE A 224 14.97 0.73 3.80
N LEU A 225 15.81 1.37 4.60
CA LEU A 225 15.98 1.08 6.02
C LEU A 225 15.81 2.39 6.78
N SER A 226 14.76 2.48 7.58
CA SER A 226 14.61 3.56 8.55
C SER A 226 15.04 3.03 9.92
N MET A 227 15.78 3.83 10.68
CA MET A 227 16.14 3.47 12.05
C MET A 227 16.13 4.66 12.98
N ARG A 228 15.79 4.40 14.25
CA ARG A 228 15.70 5.43 15.29
C ARG A 228 16.73 5.26 16.38
N GLN A 229 17.48 6.33 16.62
CA GLN A 229 18.35 6.51 17.78
C GLN A 229 17.77 7.64 18.63
N GLY A 230 16.93 7.29 19.61
CA GLY A 230 16.12 8.27 20.32
C GLY A 230 15.00 8.83 19.45
N HIS A 231 14.98 10.16 19.28
CA HIS A 231 14.01 10.85 18.44
C HIS A 231 14.48 11.05 16.99
N ALA A 232 15.78 10.91 16.72
CA ALA A 232 16.34 11.08 15.39
C ALA A 232 16.04 9.85 14.51
N LEU A 233 15.45 10.10 13.35
CA LEU A 233 15.30 9.10 12.28
C LEU A 233 16.47 9.22 11.31
N ARG A 234 17.11 8.09 11.02
CA ARG A 234 18.05 7.96 9.91
C ARG A 234 17.45 7.06 8.85
N LEU A 235 17.51 7.51 7.60
CA LEU A 235 17.04 6.79 6.42
C LEU A 235 18.24 6.38 5.57
N LEU A 236 18.34 5.11 5.24
CA LEU A 236 19.25 4.59 4.23
C LEU A 236 18.46 3.99 3.08
N ILE A 237 18.91 4.27 1.86
CA ILE A 237 18.33 3.75 0.62
C ILE A 237 19.44 3.07 -0.17
N TRP A 238 19.25 1.81 -0.53
CA TRP A 238 20.18 1.05 -1.37
C TRP A 238 19.52 0.61 -2.66
N ASN A 239 20.31 0.54 -3.72
CA ASN A 239 20.07 -0.45 -4.76
C ASN A 239 20.72 -1.77 -4.32
N TRP A 240 19.93 -2.70 -3.80
CA TRP A 240 20.46 -3.93 -3.19
C TRP A 240 21.04 -4.88 -4.24
N THR A 241 20.52 -4.85 -5.47
CA THR A 241 21.05 -5.67 -6.57
C THR A 241 22.44 -5.21 -6.99
N MET A 242 22.66 -3.89 -7.05
CA MET A 242 23.93 -3.28 -7.41
C MET A 242 24.91 -3.19 -6.22
N GLY A 243 24.43 -3.35 -4.99
CA GLY A 243 25.22 -3.13 -3.78
C GLY A 243 25.58 -1.66 -3.56
N VAL A 244 24.82 -0.72 -4.13
CA VAL A 244 25.11 0.72 -4.09
C VAL A 244 24.21 1.38 -3.04
N LEU A 245 24.83 2.04 -2.06
CA LEU A 245 24.13 2.97 -1.17
C LEU A 245 23.77 4.23 -1.97
N ILE A 246 22.48 4.43 -2.21
CA ILE A 246 21.95 5.57 -2.96
C ILE A 246 21.95 6.82 -2.08
N TYR A 247 21.42 6.68 -0.86
CA TYR A 247 21.25 7.79 0.05
C TYR A 247 21.41 7.32 1.49
N ASP A 248 22.04 8.16 2.31
CA ASP A 248 22.12 8.01 3.75
C ASP A 248 21.89 9.38 4.38
N SER A 249 20.76 9.52 5.06
CA SER A 249 20.39 10.81 5.62
C SER A 249 21.30 11.24 6.76
N LEU A 250 22.01 10.30 7.41
CA LEU A 250 22.70 10.55 8.67
C LEU A 250 21.78 11.36 9.62
N ASP A 251 22.23 12.52 10.07
CA ASP A 251 21.49 13.44 10.96
C ASP A 251 20.82 14.61 10.21
N GLN A 252 20.64 14.51 8.89
CA GLN A 252 20.08 15.60 8.05
C GLN A 252 18.56 15.70 8.10
N LEU A 253 17.85 14.65 8.57
CA LEU A 253 16.39 14.70 8.69
C LEU A 253 15.96 15.53 9.90
N SER A 254 14.85 16.23 9.74
CA SER A 254 14.21 16.94 10.85
C SER A 254 13.89 15.97 12.01
N PRO A 255 14.09 16.38 13.28
CA PRO A 255 13.73 15.55 14.44
C PRO A 255 12.21 15.30 14.54
N PHE A 256 11.42 16.05 13.76
CA PHE A 256 9.99 15.89 13.67
C PHE A 256 9.55 14.86 12.63
N ILE A 257 10.46 14.22 11.89
CA ILE A 257 10.09 13.11 11.00
C ILE A 257 9.76 11.88 11.86
N ASN A 258 8.58 11.31 11.64
CA ASN A 258 8.09 10.18 12.42
C ASN A 258 8.07 8.85 11.66
N ASP A 259 7.80 8.86 10.37
CA ASP A 259 7.60 7.62 9.62
C ASP A 259 7.83 7.80 8.12
N LEU A 260 7.94 6.69 7.39
CA LEU A 260 8.25 6.58 5.96
C LEU A 260 7.23 5.64 5.30
N ASP A 261 6.91 5.88 4.04
CA ASP A 261 6.29 4.85 3.19
C ASP A 261 6.70 5.06 1.72
N ILE A 262 6.90 3.98 0.98
CA ILE A 262 7.20 4.02 -0.45
C ILE A 262 5.92 4.36 -1.24
N VAL A 263 5.94 5.32 -2.15
CA VAL A 263 4.81 5.54 -3.09
C VAL A 263 5.04 4.74 -4.37
N GLN A 264 6.26 4.84 -4.91
CA GLN A 264 6.73 4.18 -6.12
C GLN A 264 8.22 3.83 -5.96
N ARG A 265 8.78 3.01 -6.85
CA ARG A 265 10.20 2.62 -6.86
C ARG A 265 11.19 3.78 -6.61
N ASP A 266 10.90 4.97 -7.12
CA ASP A 266 11.73 6.18 -7.04
C ASP A 266 11.08 7.33 -6.26
N VAL A 267 9.93 7.09 -5.61
CA VAL A 267 9.15 8.10 -4.88
C VAL A 267 8.77 7.56 -3.51
N PHE A 268 9.04 8.33 -2.46
CA PHE A 268 8.64 7.99 -1.09
C PHE A 268 8.06 9.20 -0.37
N ILE A 269 7.33 8.94 0.71
CA ILE A 269 6.84 9.98 1.61
C ILE A 269 7.48 9.86 2.97
N LEU A 270 7.71 11.00 3.60
CA LEU A 270 7.99 11.12 5.03
C LEU A 270 6.83 11.81 5.71
N THR A 271 6.48 11.34 6.89
CA THR A 271 5.51 12.01 7.76
C THR A 271 6.24 12.85 8.80
N SER A 272 5.76 14.06 9.01
CA SER A 272 6.25 14.94 10.07
C SER A 272 5.13 15.32 11.02
N TYR A 273 5.43 15.33 12.31
CA TYR A 273 4.53 15.87 13.34
C TYR A 273 4.90 17.30 13.76
N ALA A 274 5.72 18.00 12.97
CA ALA A 274 5.95 19.42 13.15
C ALA A 274 4.67 20.21 12.89
N ASP A 275 4.43 21.27 13.66
CA ASP A 275 3.23 22.10 13.56
C ASP A 275 1.94 21.26 13.67
N SER A 276 1.03 21.35 12.69
CA SER A 276 -0.17 20.51 12.53
C SER A 276 0.08 19.15 11.89
N GLY A 277 1.32 18.88 11.48
CA GLY A 277 1.73 17.70 10.76
C GLY A 277 1.76 17.89 9.24
N LYS A 278 2.70 17.21 8.59
CA LYS A 278 3.01 17.36 7.16
C LYS A 278 3.34 16.02 6.53
N ILE A 279 3.02 15.87 5.24
CA ILE A 279 3.48 14.76 4.40
C ILE A 279 4.47 15.35 3.39
N LEU A 280 5.72 14.88 3.41
CA LEU A 280 6.78 15.34 2.52
C LEU A 280 6.99 14.30 1.43
N ILE A 281 6.85 14.68 0.17
CA ILE A 281 7.01 13.81 -1.00
C ILE A 281 8.40 14.00 -1.55
N TYR A 282 9.17 12.92 -1.64
CA TYR A 282 10.52 12.93 -2.19
C TYR A 282 10.62 12.05 -3.42
N GLN A 283 11.44 12.49 -4.38
CA GLN A 283 11.84 11.70 -5.54
C GLN A 283 13.37 11.58 -5.59
N PHE A 284 13.88 10.45 -6.09
CA PHE A 284 15.32 10.22 -6.22
C PHE A 284 15.63 9.34 -7.42
N SER A 285 16.91 9.17 -7.77
CA SER A 285 17.30 8.23 -8.81
C SER A 285 17.70 6.87 -8.20
N PRO A 286 17.07 5.74 -8.59
CA PRO A 286 17.29 4.45 -7.94
C PRO A 286 18.60 3.74 -8.37
N THR A 287 19.38 4.34 -9.26
CA THR A 287 20.58 3.71 -9.85
C THR A 287 21.88 4.42 -9.52
N VAL A 288 21.82 5.66 -9.01
CA VAL A 288 22.99 6.47 -8.70
C VAL A 288 22.87 7.09 -7.32
N ALA A 289 24.00 7.21 -6.63
CA ALA A 289 24.04 7.92 -5.36
C ALA A 289 23.59 9.38 -5.55
N CYS A 290 22.55 9.78 -4.82
CA CYS A 290 21.95 11.10 -4.93
C CYS A 290 21.23 11.48 -3.64
N THR A 291 21.07 12.78 -3.43
CA THR A 291 20.18 13.30 -2.40
C THR A 291 18.76 13.34 -2.97
N PRO A 292 17.76 12.73 -2.30
CA PRO A 292 16.37 12.85 -2.71
C PRO A 292 15.91 14.32 -2.77
N VAL A 293 15.16 14.66 -3.80
CA VAL A 293 14.60 15.99 -4.03
C VAL A 293 13.21 16.05 -3.40
N LEU A 294 12.97 17.08 -2.58
CA LEU A 294 11.64 17.36 -2.03
C LEU A 294 10.75 17.93 -3.14
N ILE A 295 9.74 17.19 -3.53
CA ILE A 295 8.78 17.59 -4.57
C ILE A 295 7.68 18.45 -3.97
N ALA A 296 7.01 17.98 -2.92
CA ALA A 296 5.94 18.72 -2.30
C ALA A 296 5.82 18.46 -0.79
N THR A 297 5.30 19.45 -0.09
CA THR A 297 4.95 19.39 1.33
C THR A 297 3.44 19.61 1.48
N LEU A 298 2.73 18.54 1.81
CA LEU A 298 1.29 18.56 2.00
C LEU A 298 0.97 18.77 3.48
N SER A 299 0.36 19.91 3.79
CA SER A 299 0.05 20.28 5.17
C SER A 299 -1.28 19.68 5.64
N LEU A 300 -1.33 19.18 6.87
CA LEU A 300 -2.56 18.74 7.53
C LEU A 300 -3.38 19.94 8.04
N PRO A 301 -4.67 19.74 8.42
CA PRO A 301 -5.51 20.82 8.91
C PRO A 301 -4.90 21.55 10.11
N GLU A 302 -5.05 22.86 10.14
CA GLU A 302 -4.56 23.70 11.24
C GLU A 302 -5.20 23.30 12.58
N MET A 303 -4.40 23.32 13.65
CA MET A 303 -4.79 22.85 14.98
C MET A 303 -5.05 24.01 15.93
N ASN A 304 -6.08 23.87 16.77
CA ASN A 304 -6.42 24.86 17.80
C ASN A 304 -6.01 24.39 19.21
N GLY A 305 -4.70 24.40 19.50
CA GLY A 305 -4.18 24.17 20.85
C GLY A 305 -3.50 22.81 21.09
N PRO A 306 -4.11 21.64 20.80
CA PRO A 306 -3.43 20.35 20.91
C PRO A 306 -2.19 20.28 20.05
N ARG A 307 -1.19 19.53 20.53
CA ARG A 307 -0.04 19.16 19.72
C ARG A 307 -0.26 17.78 19.11
N MET A 308 0.27 17.59 17.91
CA MET A 308 0.44 16.26 17.36
C MET A 308 1.56 15.53 18.13
N LEU A 309 1.26 14.33 18.62
CA LEU A 309 2.23 13.52 19.37
C LEU A 309 3.06 12.63 18.46
N TRP A 310 2.42 12.09 17.43
CA TRP A 310 3.05 11.25 16.41
C TRP A 310 2.13 11.20 15.18
N PHE A 311 2.74 10.94 14.04
CA PHE A 311 2.07 10.83 12.74
C PHE A 311 2.72 9.71 11.94
N ARG A 312 2.09 8.55 11.87
CA ARG A 312 2.64 7.34 11.24
C ARG A 312 1.99 7.08 9.92
N VAL A 313 2.65 6.36 9.03
CA VAL A 313 2.09 5.92 7.76
C VAL A 313 2.30 4.42 7.61
N HIS A 314 1.32 3.76 7.00
CA HIS A 314 1.42 2.35 6.68
C HIS A 314 0.68 2.05 5.38
N SER A 315 1.24 1.15 4.59
CA SER A 315 0.56 0.57 3.44
C SER A 315 0.94 -0.90 3.27
N GLY A 316 0.28 -1.56 2.32
CA GLY A 316 0.73 -2.87 1.84
C GLY A 316 2.09 -2.76 1.16
N GLN A 317 2.83 -3.86 1.07
CA GLN A 317 4.12 -3.87 0.38
C GLN A 317 3.98 -3.34 -1.05
N TYR A 318 4.93 -2.50 -1.47
CA TYR A 318 5.03 -2.10 -2.86
C TYR A 318 5.40 -3.32 -3.72
N GLN A 319 4.51 -3.67 -4.64
CA GLN A 319 4.67 -4.83 -5.50
C GLN A 319 4.48 -4.40 -6.97
N GLU A 320 5.58 -4.38 -7.72
CA GLU A 320 5.57 -4.07 -9.15
C GLU A 320 5.58 -5.33 -10.02
N ARG A 321 5.98 -6.46 -9.44
CA ARG A 321 6.03 -7.75 -10.16
C ARG A 321 4.91 -8.67 -9.67
N PRO A 322 4.17 -9.32 -10.58
CA PRO A 322 3.18 -10.30 -10.17
C PRO A 322 3.83 -11.48 -9.47
N THR A 323 3.23 -11.95 -8.39
CA THR A 323 3.64 -13.20 -7.74
C THR A 323 3.39 -14.39 -8.68
N PRO A 324 4.23 -15.43 -8.69
CA PRO A 324 3.99 -16.63 -9.48
C PRO A 324 2.57 -17.19 -9.30
N GLY A 325 1.84 -17.31 -10.42
CA GLY A 325 0.47 -17.85 -10.44
C GLY A 325 -0.64 -16.84 -10.10
N ALA A 326 -0.30 -15.59 -9.79
CA ALA A 326 -1.29 -14.52 -9.63
C ALA A 326 -2.08 -14.31 -10.93
N LEU A 327 -3.39 -14.05 -10.80
CA LEU A 327 -4.24 -13.65 -11.94
C LEU A 327 -4.27 -12.13 -12.10
N PHE A 328 -4.22 -11.43 -10.97
CA PHE A 328 -4.33 -9.98 -10.87
C PHE A 328 -3.36 -9.50 -9.80
N MET A 329 -2.97 -8.24 -9.89
CA MET A 329 -2.25 -7.53 -8.84
C MET A 329 -2.87 -6.16 -8.60
N PRO A 330 -2.85 -5.60 -7.38
CA PRO A 330 -3.32 -4.24 -7.15
C PRO A 330 -2.55 -3.24 -8.01
N SER A 331 -3.24 -2.26 -8.58
CA SER A 331 -2.55 -1.18 -9.28
C SER A 331 -1.71 -0.37 -8.29
N PRO A 332 -0.42 -0.10 -8.57
CA PRO A 332 0.44 0.71 -7.69
C PRO A 332 -0.13 2.11 -7.44
N THR A 333 -0.84 2.69 -8.42
CA THR A 333 -1.42 4.04 -8.33
C THR A 333 -2.64 4.11 -7.42
N ALA A 334 -3.33 2.98 -7.23
CA ALA A 334 -4.54 2.91 -6.42
C ALA A 334 -4.31 2.34 -5.02
N ARG A 335 -3.05 2.10 -4.65
CA ARG A 335 -2.65 1.66 -3.32
C ARG A 335 -3.04 2.72 -2.29
N THR A 336 -3.62 2.26 -1.19
CA THR A 336 -4.05 3.12 -0.09
C THR A 336 -2.93 3.22 0.94
N HIS A 337 -2.58 4.45 1.30
CA HIS A 337 -1.75 4.78 2.43
C HIS A 337 -2.64 5.13 3.62
N VAL A 338 -2.37 4.51 4.77
CA VAL A 338 -3.10 4.71 6.02
C VAL A 338 -2.20 5.50 6.96
N LEU A 339 -2.52 6.78 7.14
CA LEU A 339 -1.78 7.67 8.02
C LEU A 339 -2.49 7.82 9.36
N SER A 340 -1.84 7.42 10.44
CA SER A 340 -2.41 7.47 11.79
C SER A 340 -1.81 8.63 12.56
N ALA A 341 -2.65 9.43 13.21
CA ALA A 341 -2.24 10.59 14.00
C ALA A 341 -2.84 10.54 15.40
N ALA A 342 -2.04 10.89 16.41
CA ALA A 342 -2.54 11.18 17.75
C ALA A 342 -2.34 12.64 18.10
N TYR A 343 -3.40 13.24 18.64
CA TYR A 343 -3.41 14.60 19.13
C TYR A 343 -3.61 14.60 20.65
N SER A 344 -2.94 15.50 21.34
CA SER A 344 -3.11 15.66 22.78
C SER A 344 -2.87 17.09 23.24
N SER A 345 -3.74 17.54 24.13
CA SER A 345 -3.62 18.74 24.96
C SER A 345 -3.94 18.38 26.42
N THR A 346 -3.95 19.39 27.30
CA THR A 346 -4.36 19.22 28.70
C THR A 346 -5.84 18.84 28.87
N GLN A 347 -6.69 19.11 27.87
CA GLN A 347 -8.14 18.95 27.98
C GLN A 347 -8.72 17.95 26.97
N VAL A 348 -8.01 17.72 25.86
CA VAL A 348 -8.53 17.01 24.68
C VAL A 348 -7.46 16.11 24.10
N GLY A 349 -7.83 14.91 23.69
CA GLY A 349 -6.99 14.04 22.89
C GLY A 349 -7.82 13.13 22.01
N GLY A 350 -7.20 12.61 20.96
CA GLY A 350 -7.89 11.75 20.01
C GLY A 350 -6.95 11.05 19.05
N TRP A 351 -7.44 9.95 18.49
CA TRP A 351 -6.75 9.11 17.52
C TRP A 351 -7.53 9.21 16.22
N TYR A 352 -6.82 9.56 15.15
CA TYR A 352 -7.42 9.75 13.85
C TYR A 352 -6.64 8.99 12.80
N THR A 353 -7.36 8.56 11.77
CA THR A 353 -6.77 7.87 10.63
C THR A 353 -7.18 8.57 9.35
N LEU A 354 -6.19 8.92 8.55
CA LEU A 354 -6.28 9.52 7.24
C LEU A 354 -5.96 8.46 6.19
N PHE A 355 -6.75 8.39 5.13
CA PHE A 355 -6.52 7.52 3.98
C PHE A 355 -6.27 8.36 2.74
N VAL A 356 -5.22 8.02 2.00
CA VAL A 356 -4.82 8.71 0.77
C VAL A 356 -4.39 7.66 -0.25
N GLN A 357 -4.76 7.83 -1.52
CA GLN A 357 -4.29 6.94 -2.60
C GLN A 357 -2.95 7.42 -3.17
N SER A 358 -2.09 6.49 -3.61
CA SER A 358 -0.79 6.81 -4.20
C SER A 358 -0.88 7.80 -5.37
N SER A 359 -1.93 7.73 -6.18
CA SER A 359 -2.24 8.68 -7.26
C SER A 359 -2.30 10.14 -6.80
N THR A 360 -2.67 10.39 -5.54
CA THR A 360 -2.68 11.75 -4.97
C THR A 360 -1.26 12.30 -4.85
N PHE A 361 -0.31 11.47 -4.42
CA PHE A 361 1.09 11.86 -4.28
C PHE A 361 1.77 11.96 -5.65
N LEU A 362 1.52 10.99 -6.53
CA LEU A 362 2.10 10.94 -7.88
C LEU A 362 1.68 12.14 -8.73
N ARG A 363 0.47 12.69 -8.54
CA ARG A 363 0.03 13.92 -9.21
C ARG A 363 0.96 15.11 -8.97
N TYR A 364 1.63 15.20 -7.81
CA TYR A 364 2.60 16.27 -7.54
C TYR A 364 3.94 15.99 -8.20
N VAL A 365 4.35 14.72 -8.26
CA VAL A 365 5.56 14.29 -9.00
C VAL A 365 5.39 14.58 -10.50
N ASP A 366 4.24 14.25 -11.07
CA ASP A 366 3.95 14.44 -12.50
C ASP A 366 3.94 15.91 -12.94
N ARG A 367 3.68 16.84 -12.01
CA ARG A 367 3.76 18.29 -12.29
C ARG A 367 5.19 18.77 -12.45
N GLY A 368 6.15 18.09 -11.81
CA GLY A 368 7.58 18.44 -11.85
C GLY A 368 7.96 19.72 -11.10
N ASP A 369 7.07 20.23 -10.24
CA ASP A 369 7.35 21.40 -9.41
C ASP A 369 8.11 20.96 -8.14
N GLU A 370 9.35 21.43 -7.96
CA GLU A 370 10.14 21.14 -6.76
C GLU A 370 9.77 22.05 -5.60
N GLY A 371 9.72 21.49 -4.38
CA GLY A 371 9.52 22.24 -3.14
C GLY A 371 8.13 22.88 -2.97
N GLN A 372 7.09 22.38 -3.64
CA GLN A 372 5.76 22.96 -3.55
C GLN A 372 5.17 22.82 -2.14
N GLU A 373 4.77 23.92 -1.51
CA GLU A 373 3.94 23.87 -0.29
C GLU A 373 2.46 23.88 -0.67
N VAL A 374 1.70 22.91 -0.16
CA VAL A 374 0.28 22.73 -0.49
C VAL A 374 -0.54 22.70 0.79
N SER A 375 -1.52 23.59 0.86
CA SER A 375 -2.40 23.70 2.03
C SER A 375 -3.44 22.58 2.06
N TRP A 376 -3.94 22.22 3.25
CA TRP A 376 -4.98 21.20 3.40
C TRP A 376 -6.20 21.44 2.48
N LYS A 377 -6.63 22.69 2.34
CA LYS A 377 -7.80 23.06 1.51
C LYS A 377 -7.59 22.74 0.02
N GLU A 378 -6.35 22.71 -0.45
CA GLU A 378 -6.02 22.45 -1.85
C GLU A 378 -5.89 20.96 -2.17
N TRP A 379 -5.43 20.13 -1.23
CA TRP A 379 -5.15 18.71 -1.49
C TRP A 379 -6.02 17.72 -0.70
N GLY A 380 -6.43 18.08 0.52
CA GLY A 380 -6.96 17.13 1.50
C GLY A 380 -8.44 16.79 1.29
N GLU A 381 -9.30 17.77 0.99
CA GLU A 381 -10.75 17.56 1.02
C GLU A 381 -11.22 16.48 0.04
N GLU A 382 -10.78 16.54 -1.22
CA GLU A 382 -11.27 15.65 -2.28
C GLU A 382 -10.55 14.31 -2.36
N ASP A 383 -9.24 14.30 -2.04
CA ASP A 383 -8.36 13.17 -2.30
C ASP A 383 -8.01 12.37 -1.04
N SER A 384 -8.63 12.70 0.10
CA SER A 384 -8.43 11.98 1.35
C SER A 384 -9.74 11.60 2.05
N ARG A 385 -9.65 10.65 2.98
CA ARG A 385 -10.69 10.36 3.96
C ARG A 385 -10.09 10.46 5.35
N PHE A 386 -10.59 11.34 6.21
CA PHE A 386 -10.06 11.53 7.57
C PHE A 386 -11.14 11.25 8.60
N MET A 387 -10.88 10.34 9.53
CA MET A 387 -11.88 9.86 10.49
C MET A 387 -11.30 9.63 11.89
N ALA A 388 -12.14 9.80 12.91
CA ALA A 388 -11.85 9.47 14.31
C ALA A 388 -11.94 7.94 14.54
N ARG A 389 -11.13 7.19 13.79
CA ARG A 389 -11.06 5.74 13.84
C ARG A 389 -9.65 5.34 14.21
N ARG A 390 -9.50 4.48 15.20
CA ARG A 390 -8.22 3.84 15.48
C ARG A 390 -8.10 2.60 14.61
N ILE A 391 -7.17 2.64 13.67
CA ILE A 391 -6.86 1.49 12.81
C ILE A 391 -5.54 0.90 13.27
N GLY A 392 -5.50 -0.43 13.33
CA GLY A 392 -4.35 -1.17 13.81
C GLY A 392 -4.29 -1.29 15.33
N GLY A 393 -4.22 -2.54 15.79
CA GLY A 393 -3.36 -2.89 16.94
C GLY A 393 -1.90 -2.76 16.51
N ASN A 394 -0.94 -3.10 17.37
CA ASN A 394 0.52 -2.93 17.13
C ASN A 394 1.10 -3.83 16.00
N TRP A 395 0.34 -4.16 14.97
CA TRP A 395 0.65 -5.15 13.96
C TRP A 395 0.55 -4.56 12.55
N LEU A 396 1.60 -4.80 11.76
CA LEU A 396 1.74 -4.46 10.35
C LEU A 396 0.88 -5.39 9.46
N ARG A 397 0.62 -4.95 8.21
CA ARG A 397 -0.04 -5.69 7.11
C ARG A 397 -1.56 -5.79 7.17
N TYR A 398 -2.22 -4.78 7.72
CA TYR A 398 -3.68 -4.61 7.66
C TYR A 398 -4.17 -3.84 6.41
N VAL A 399 -3.27 -3.56 5.47
CA VAL A 399 -3.54 -2.86 4.21
C VAL A 399 -3.00 -3.70 3.05
N HIS A 400 -3.80 -3.87 1.99
CA HIS A 400 -3.37 -4.52 0.75
C HIS A 400 -4.08 -3.87 -0.44
N GLY A 401 -3.30 -3.30 -1.36
CA GLY A 401 -3.84 -2.52 -2.48
C GLY A 401 -4.72 -1.37 -1.98
N ASN A 402 -5.97 -1.35 -2.42
CA ASN A 402 -6.99 -0.37 -2.05
C ASN A 402 -7.87 -0.79 -0.85
N ARG A 403 -7.53 -1.90 -0.17
CA ARG A 403 -8.32 -2.44 0.94
C ARG A 403 -7.60 -2.29 2.27
N VAL A 404 -8.37 -1.99 3.30
CA VAL A 404 -7.92 -1.88 4.68
C VAL A 404 -8.82 -2.74 5.57
N VAL A 405 -8.23 -3.64 6.36
CA VAL A 405 -8.96 -4.47 7.31
C VAL A 405 -8.81 -3.94 8.72
N CYS A 406 -9.89 -3.89 9.49
CA CYS A 406 -9.84 -3.45 10.88
C CYS A 406 -11.02 -3.99 11.71
N ASN A 407 -10.96 -3.77 13.03
CA ASN A 407 -12.10 -4.05 13.91
C ASN A 407 -13.30 -3.19 13.52
N SER A 408 -14.49 -3.80 13.56
CA SER A 408 -15.73 -3.05 13.40
C SER A 408 -15.94 -2.11 14.60
N LEU A 409 -16.51 -0.92 14.34
CA LEU A 409 -16.73 0.09 15.39
C LEU A 409 -17.96 -0.23 16.24
N ASP A 410 -19.00 -0.79 15.62
CA ASP A 410 -20.32 -0.92 16.23
C ASP A 410 -20.63 -2.33 16.75
N LYS A 411 -19.80 -3.32 16.37
CA LYS A 411 -20.03 -4.74 16.67
C LYS A 411 -18.73 -5.50 16.87
N ILE A 412 -18.84 -6.66 17.52
CA ILE A 412 -17.75 -7.64 17.61
C ILE A 412 -17.60 -8.24 16.22
N GLY A 413 -16.62 -7.75 15.46
CA GLY A 413 -16.50 -8.15 14.07
C GLY A 413 -15.37 -7.47 13.34
N ILE A 414 -15.45 -7.56 12.02
CA ILE A 414 -14.47 -7.06 11.10
C ILE A 414 -15.12 -6.11 10.10
N ASP A 415 -14.39 -5.06 9.76
CA ASP A 415 -14.70 -4.16 8.65
C ASP A 415 -13.57 -4.23 7.63
N VAL A 416 -13.93 -4.35 6.36
CA VAL A 416 -13.04 -4.14 5.23
C VAL A 416 -13.46 -2.86 4.53
N LEU A 417 -12.59 -1.85 4.61
CA LEU A 417 -12.73 -0.59 3.90
C LEU A 417 -12.10 -0.76 2.52
N ASN A 418 -12.86 -0.51 1.46
CA ASN A 418 -12.42 -0.64 0.08
C ASN A 418 -12.52 0.71 -0.63
N PHE A 419 -11.38 1.26 -1.05
CA PHE A 419 -11.26 2.57 -1.68
C PHE A 419 -11.28 2.52 -3.22
N SER A 420 -11.80 1.44 -3.82
CA SER A 420 -12.08 1.42 -5.27
C SER A 420 -13.11 2.49 -5.65
N SER A 421 -12.71 3.40 -6.54
CA SER A 421 -13.43 4.63 -6.92
C SER A 421 -14.81 4.38 -7.56
N PHE A 422 -15.08 3.17 -8.05
CA PHE A 422 -16.24 2.91 -8.90
C PHE A 422 -17.37 2.08 -8.27
N THR A 423 -17.19 1.62 -7.03
CA THR A 423 -18.09 0.61 -6.48
C THR A 423 -19.35 1.18 -5.82
N CYS A 424 -19.47 2.52 -5.64
CA CYS A 424 -20.59 3.13 -4.90
C CYS A 424 -21.94 3.28 -5.60
N ASN A 425 -22.25 2.49 -6.63
CA ASN A 425 -23.49 2.62 -7.40
C ASN A 425 -24.54 1.52 -7.17
N THR A 426 -24.49 0.75 -6.08
CA THR A 426 -25.47 -0.34 -5.87
C THR A 426 -26.16 -0.31 -4.51
N ASP A 427 -27.48 -0.50 -4.56
CA ASP A 427 -28.45 -0.56 -3.46
C ASP A 427 -27.93 -1.31 -2.24
N SER A 428 -28.03 -0.67 -1.08
CA SER A 428 -27.80 -1.27 0.22
C SER A 428 -28.86 -2.34 0.52
N SER A 429 -28.59 -3.58 0.13
CA SER A 429 -29.36 -4.74 0.60
C SER A 429 -28.75 -5.25 1.90
N ALA A 430 -29.37 -4.91 3.03
CA ALA A 430 -29.04 -5.50 4.32
C ALA A 430 -29.84 -6.80 4.51
N SER A 431 -29.16 -7.94 4.68
CA SER A 431 -29.79 -9.15 5.20
C SER A 431 -28.77 -10.01 5.95
N GLY A 432 -28.99 -10.23 7.26
CA GLY A 432 -28.19 -11.13 8.10
C GLY A 432 -27.00 -10.45 8.82
N SER A 433 -25.99 -11.25 9.20
CA SER A 433 -24.76 -10.80 9.91
C SER A 433 -23.77 -9.99 9.05
N ARG A 434 -24.14 -9.74 7.79
CA ARG A 434 -23.33 -9.07 6.76
C ARG A 434 -23.99 -7.76 6.39
N GLU A 435 -23.18 -6.70 6.38
CA GLU A 435 -23.65 -5.36 6.08
C GLU A 435 -22.71 -4.69 5.10
N ARG A 436 -23.27 -3.93 4.16
CA ARG A 436 -22.51 -3.15 3.20
C ARG A 436 -22.97 -1.70 3.24
N GLN A 437 -22.01 -0.81 3.41
CA GLN A 437 -22.24 0.63 3.40
C GLN A 437 -21.38 1.29 2.33
N CYS A 438 -21.91 2.33 1.69
CA CYS A 438 -21.17 3.10 0.69
C CYS A 438 -21.11 4.58 1.01
N PHE A 439 -19.92 5.13 0.84
CA PHE A 439 -19.62 6.52 1.07
C PHE A 439 -19.09 7.11 -0.24
N SER A 440 -19.97 7.81 -0.96
CA SER A 440 -19.61 8.54 -2.17
C SER A 440 -18.94 9.88 -1.81
N ARG A 441 -18.44 10.62 -2.83
CA ARG A 441 -17.97 12.00 -2.64
C ARG A 441 -19.05 12.94 -2.08
N GLY A 442 -20.32 12.63 -2.35
CA GLY A 442 -21.48 13.35 -1.83
C GLY A 442 -21.69 13.16 -0.32
N ASN A 443 -21.04 12.16 0.28
CA ASN A 443 -21.14 11.83 1.71
C ASN A 443 -19.80 12.17 2.40
N PRO A 444 -19.55 13.45 2.74
CA PRO A 444 -18.32 13.84 3.40
C PRO A 444 -18.24 13.29 4.82
N THR A 445 -17.02 13.08 5.29
CA THR A 445 -16.73 12.95 6.71
C THR A 445 -16.37 14.33 7.23
N VAL A 446 -17.02 14.76 8.30
CA VAL A 446 -16.78 16.06 8.94
C VAL A 446 -16.28 15.80 10.37
N ILE A 447 -15.05 16.20 10.65
CA ILE A 447 -14.55 16.29 12.02
C ILE A 447 -14.84 17.71 12.49
N SER A 448 -15.85 17.85 13.34
CA SER A 448 -16.28 19.17 13.84
C SER A 448 -15.17 19.83 14.64
N LYS A 449 -14.97 21.14 14.44
CA LYS A 449 -14.11 21.99 15.28
C LYS A 449 -14.49 21.97 16.77
N ASP A 450 -15.72 21.58 17.10
CA ASP A 450 -16.20 21.48 18.48
C ASP A 450 -15.48 20.38 19.28
N VAL A 451 -14.79 19.45 18.60
CA VAL A 451 -13.87 18.50 19.26
C VAL A 451 -12.59 19.19 19.75
N LYS A 452 -12.37 20.48 19.43
CA LYS A 452 -11.27 21.34 19.88
C LYS A 452 -9.88 20.79 19.55
N ILE A 453 -9.75 20.14 18.39
CA ILE A 453 -8.47 19.70 17.84
C ILE A 453 -8.07 20.59 16.68
N PHE A 454 -8.99 20.83 15.76
CA PHE A 454 -8.77 21.63 14.56
C PHE A 454 -9.38 23.04 14.72
N GLU A 455 -8.81 24.02 14.02
CA GLU A 455 -9.33 25.40 14.01
C GLU A 455 -10.70 25.48 13.32
N ASP A 456 -10.82 24.78 12.18
CA ASP A 456 -12.01 24.69 11.36
C ASP A 456 -12.54 23.25 11.30
N ASP A 457 -13.76 23.09 10.79
CA ASP A 457 -14.30 21.77 10.46
C ASP A 457 -13.44 21.12 9.38
N VAL A 458 -12.99 19.89 9.63
CA VAL A 458 -12.19 19.13 8.65
C VAL A 458 -13.11 18.26 7.82
N ILE A 459 -13.26 18.61 6.55
CA ILE A 459 -14.12 17.93 5.58
C ILE A 459 -13.25 17.04 4.67
N THR A 460 -13.67 15.79 4.45
CA THR A 460 -12.99 14.84 3.55
C THR A 460 -13.97 13.99 2.75
N ARG A 461 -13.60 13.61 1.52
CA ARG A 461 -14.54 13.08 0.50
C ARG A 461 -14.05 11.88 -0.32
N LEU A 462 -12.85 11.33 -0.07
CA LEU A 462 -12.37 10.14 -0.79
C LEU A 462 -13.38 8.98 -0.67
N PRO A 463 -13.94 8.48 -1.79
CA PRO A 463 -14.97 7.45 -1.75
C PRO A 463 -14.47 6.11 -1.23
N TYR A 464 -15.34 5.38 -0.54
CA TYR A 464 -15.04 4.02 -0.10
C TYR A 464 -16.31 3.23 0.20
N GLN A 465 -16.13 1.92 0.33
CA GLN A 465 -17.16 1.00 0.82
C GLN A 465 -16.70 0.36 2.11
N ILE A 466 -17.66 0.00 2.95
CA ILE A 466 -17.43 -0.87 4.09
C ILE A 466 -18.18 -2.17 3.82
N ALA A 467 -17.47 -3.29 3.87
CA ALA A 467 -18.08 -4.59 4.05
C ALA A 467 -17.80 -5.03 5.49
N SER A 468 -18.85 -5.37 6.23
CA SER A 468 -18.75 -5.76 7.64
C SER A 468 -19.25 -7.18 7.85
N HIS A 469 -18.59 -7.91 8.75
CA HIS A 469 -19.03 -9.22 9.19
C HIS A 469 -18.91 -9.37 10.71
N GLU A 470 -19.98 -9.80 11.35
CA GLU A 470 -20.01 -10.09 12.78
C GLU A 470 -19.29 -11.41 13.08
N MET A 471 -18.44 -11.41 14.10
CA MET A 471 -17.61 -12.56 14.47
C MET A 471 -17.94 -13.00 15.90
N GLU A 472 -17.80 -14.29 16.20
CA GLU A 472 -17.96 -14.79 17.57
C GLU A 472 -16.91 -14.20 18.54
N LYS A 473 -15.71 -13.92 18.02
CA LYS A 473 -14.60 -13.32 18.78
C LYS A 473 -13.77 -12.45 17.85
N THR A 474 -13.37 -11.27 18.33
CA THR A 474 -12.40 -10.42 17.65
C THR A 474 -10.98 -10.95 17.89
N PRO A 475 -10.21 -11.25 16.83
CA PRO A 475 -8.77 -11.43 16.93
C PRO A 475 -8.10 -10.18 17.52
N PHE A 476 -6.89 -10.36 18.03
CA PHE A 476 -6.08 -9.25 18.55
C PHE A 476 -5.74 -8.24 17.45
N ALA A 477 -5.41 -8.74 16.27
CA ALA A 477 -5.11 -7.95 15.08
C ALA A 477 -5.59 -8.68 13.82
N TYR A 478 -5.66 -7.94 12.72
CA TYR A 478 -5.93 -8.50 11.40
C TYR A 478 -4.77 -8.17 10.46
N MET A 479 -4.50 -9.09 9.55
CA MET A 479 -3.72 -8.85 8.35
C MET A 479 -4.58 -9.17 7.13
N ILE A 480 -4.17 -8.68 5.97
CA ILE A 480 -4.88 -8.87 4.70
C ILE A 480 -3.86 -9.12 3.60
N ASP A 481 -4.21 -10.02 2.70
CA ASP A 481 -3.54 -10.17 1.40
C ASP A 481 -4.58 -10.18 0.28
N GLU A 482 -4.15 -10.52 -0.93
CA GLU A 482 -5.02 -10.56 -2.09
C GLU A 482 -6.20 -11.54 -1.95
N GLU A 483 -6.02 -12.70 -1.30
CA GLU A 483 -6.99 -13.80 -1.26
C GLU A 483 -7.58 -14.06 0.13
N ARG A 484 -7.05 -13.40 1.16
CA ARG A 484 -7.29 -13.77 2.56
C ARG A 484 -7.42 -12.57 3.47
N ILE A 485 -8.21 -12.78 4.52
CA ILE A 485 -8.10 -12.05 5.77
C ILE A 485 -7.48 -13.00 6.79
N ILE A 486 -6.55 -12.51 7.60
CA ILE A 486 -5.87 -13.30 8.62
C ILE A 486 -6.13 -12.63 9.98
N GLY A 487 -6.88 -13.33 10.84
CA GLY A 487 -7.03 -12.97 12.25
C GLY A 487 -5.86 -13.52 13.07
N LEU A 488 -5.26 -12.68 13.90
CA LEU A 488 -4.18 -13.04 14.80
C LEU A 488 -4.66 -13.17 16.24
N GLN A 489 -4.30 -14.25 16.91
CA GLN A 489 -4.50 -14.42 18.36
C GLN A 489 -3.20 -14.86 19.05
N PHE A 490 -3.01 -14.42 20.29
CA PHE A 490 -1.93 -14.90 21.14
C PHE A 490 -2.44 -16.00 22.07
N GLY A 491 -1.83 -17.19 21.97
CA GLY A 491 -1.92 -18.23 22.98
C GLY A 491 -0.89 -18.01 24.10
N SER A 492 -0.81 -18.95 25.05
CA SER A 492 0.20 -18.90 26.12
C SER A 492 1.64 -18.90 25.56
N ASP A 493 1.88 -19.72 24.54
CA ASP A 493 3.23 -19.99 24.01
C ASP A 493 3.30 -19.97 22.48
N THR A 494 2.20 -19.66 21.80
CA THR A 494 2.12 -19.71 20.33
C THR A 494 1.29 -18.56 19.78
N VAL A 495 1.60 -18.17 18.55
CA VAL A 495 0.77 -17.27 17.78
C VAL A 495 -0.16 -18.10 16.91
N GLU A 496 -1.45 -17.82 16.98
CA GLU A 496 -2.46 -18.50 16.18
C GLU A 496 -2.98 -17.58 15.07
N LEU A 497 -2.94 -18.08 13.83
CA LEU A 497 -3.42 -17.39 12.63
C LEU A 497 -4.70 -18.07 12.17
N THR A 498 -5.84 -17.38 12.27
CA THR A 498 -7.10 -17.79 11.66
C THR A 498 -7.22 -17.18 10.28
N ILE A 499 -7.29 -18.00 9.24
CA ILE A 499 -7.20 -17.61 7.84
C ILE A 499 -8.56 -17.80 7.18
N TYR A 500 -9.15 -16.70 6.72
CA TYR A 500 -10.40 -16.65 5.99
C TYR A 500 -10.09 -16.46 4.51
N SER A 501 -10.28 -17.50 3.68
CA SER A 501 -9.93 -17.47 2.25
C SER A 501 -11.15 -17.35 1.34
N PHE A 502 -11.08 -16.49 0.33
CA PHE A 502 -12.17 -16.21 -0.62
C PHE A 502 -12.26 -17.16 -1.83
#